data_AF-A0A6J4PR71-F1
#
_entry.id   AF-A0A6J4PR71-F1
#
_cell.length_a   1.000
_cell.length_b   1.000
_cell.length_c   1.000
_cell.angle_alpha   90.00
_cell.angle_beta   90.00
_cell.angle_gamma   90.00
#
_symmetry.space_group_name_H-M   'P 1'
#
loop_
_entity.id
_entity.type
_entity.pdbx_description
1 polymer ?
#
loop_
_entity_poly.entity_id
_entity_poly.type
_entity_poly.pdbx_seq_one_letter_code
_entity_poly.pdbx_strand_id
1 'polypeptide(L)' 'MSKEGPLLPKFDYHLDESDPDVVVLRRPGGAFVAAFSARGATREGIVEATKQDYAALLREHAGPRGLESEALRSRSA' A
#
# COMPACT_ATOMS: atom_id res chain seq x y z
N MET A 1 -1.15 26.47 -12.55
CA MET A 1 -0.38 25.77 -11.50
C MET A 1 -1.17 24.52 -11.12
N SER A 2 -0.77 23.37 -11.64
CA SER A 2 -1.41 22.08 -11.38
C SER A 2 -1.25 21.74 -9.91
N LYS A 3 -2.35 21.41 -9.23
CA LYS A 3 -2.34 20.95 -7.84
C LYS A 3 -1.74 19.54 -7.82
N GLU A 4 -0.44 19.43 -7.61
CA GLU A 4 0.18 18.17 -7.21
C GLU A 4 -0.24 17.91 -5.76
N GLY A 5 -1.37 17.21 -5.59
CA GLY A 5 -1.65 16.50 -4.35
C GLY A 5 -0.49 15.54 -4.03
N PRO A 6 -0.35 15.10 -2.76
CA PRO A 6 0.76 14.25 -2.35
C PRO A 6 0.93 13.13 -3.36
N LEU A 7 2.12 13.03 -3.95
CA LEU A 7 2.49 12.01 -4.93
C LEU A 7 2.36 10.66 -4.24
N LEU A 8 1.16 10.08 -4.30
CA LEU A 8 0.88 8.77 -3.76
C LEU A 8 1.86 7.80 -4.41
N PRO A 9 2.67 7.08 -3.62
CA PRO A 9 3.65 6.18 -4.19
C PRO A 9 2.92 5.10 -4.99
N LYS A 10 3.15 5.08 -6.31
CA LYS A 10 2.66 4.02 -7.19
C LYS A 10 3.57 2.82 -7.02
N PHE A 11 3.02 1.73 -6.51
CA PHE A 11 3.75 0.49 -6.34
C PHE A 11 3.27 -0.54 -7.37
N ASP A 12 4.19 -1.01 -8.20
CA ASP A 12 4.00 -2.19 -9.05
C ASP A 12 4.16 -3.46 -8.21
N TYR A 13 3.11 -3.78 -7.45
CA TYR A 13 3.04 -5.04 -6.72
C TYR A 13 3.09 -6.22 -7.70
N HIS A 14 3.85 -7.25 -7.34
CA HIS A 14 3.95 -8.47 -8.13
C HIS A 14 3.83 -9.70 -7.24
N LEU A 15 3.44 -10.80 -7.87
CA LEU A 15 3.40 -12.11 -7.25
C LEU A 15 4.68 -12.85 -7.65
N ASP A 16 5.38 -13.33 -6.64
CA ASP A 16 6.52 -14.23 -6.76
C ASP A 16 6.00 -15.65 -6.53
N GLU A 17 5.92 -16.41 -7.64
CA GLU A 17 5.42 -17.78 -7.71
C GLU A 17 6.57 -18.77 -7.94
N SER A 18 7.78 -18.42 -7.50
CA SER A 18 8.97 -19.27 -7.65
C SER A 18 8.82 -20.60 -6.88
N ASP A 19 7.96 -20.64 -5.86
CA ASP A 19 7.62 -21.82 -5.09
C ASP A 19 6.26 -22.39 -5.53
N PRO A 20 6.14 -23.70 -5.81
CA PRO A 20 4.90 -24.30 -6.28
C PRO A 20 3.79 -24.36 -5.22
N ASP A 21 4.12 -24.27 -3.93
CA ASP A 21 3.18 -24.35 -2.83
C ASP A 21 2.83 -22.99 -2.24
N VAL A 22 3.57 -21.93 -2.60
CA VAL A 22 3.44 -20.59 -2.01
C VAL A 22 3.52 -19.49 -3.07
N VAL A 23 2.59 -18.55 -2.98
CA VAL A 23 2.59 -17.30 -3.75
C VAL A 23 2.94 -16.15 -2.82
N VAL A 24 4.00 -15.42 -3.13
CA VAL A 24 4.47 -14.29 -2.31
C VAL A 24 4.13 -12.97 -2.98
N LEU A 25 3.35 -12.14 -2.29
CA LEU A 25 3.10 -10.76 -2.71
C LEU A 25 4.28 -9.87 -2.31
N ARG A 26 4.84 -9.16 -3.28
CA ARG A 26 6.00 -8.27 -3.11
C ARG A 26 5.74 -6.88 -3.67
N ARG A 27 6.37 -5.89 -3.05
CA ARG A 27 6.49 -4.52 -3.54
C ARG A 27 7.62 -4.38 -4.58
N PRO A 28 7.63 -3.29 -5.36
CA PRO A 28 8.79 -2.90 -6.15
C PRO A 28 10.05 -2.85 -5.28
N GLY A 29 11.15 -3.44 -5.76
CA GLY A 29 12.38 -3.59 -4.99
C GLY A 29 12.45 -4.86 -4.13
N GLY A 30 11.43 -5.73 -4.20
CA GLY A 30 11.45 -7.06 -3.60
C GLY A 30 11.03 -7.09 -2.12
N ALA A 31 10.55 -5.98 -1.56
CA ALA A 31 10.06 -5.97 -0.18
C ALA A 31 8.82 -6.86 -0.02
N PHE A 32 8.85 -7.72 1.00
CA PHE A 32 7.77 -8.65 1.31
C PHE A 32 6.51 -7.91 1.79
N VAL A 33 5.35 -8.42 1.40
CA VAL A 33 4.03 -7.94 1.84
C VAL A 33 3.27 -9.06 2.54
N ALA A 34 3.02 -10.16 1.84
CA ALA A 34 2.28 -11.30 2.36
C ALA A 34 2.66 -12.58 1.61
N ALA A 35 2.45 -13.73 2.26
CA ALA A 35 2.57 -15.04 1.63
C ALA A 35 1.22 -15.74 1.70
N PHE A 36 0.87 -16.41 0.61
CA PHE A 36 -0.34 -17.21 0.46
C PHE A 36 0.06 -18.62 0.08
N SER A 37 -0.64 -19.63 0.58
CA SER A 37 -0.55 -20.95 -0.06
C SER A 37 -1.04 -20.82 -1.50
N ALA A 38 -0.38 -21.46 -2.46
CA ALA A 38 -0.82 -21.49 -3.86
C ALA A 38 -2.27 -21.98 -3.99
N ARG A 39 -2.71 -22.89 -3.11
CA ARG A 39 -4.09 -23.39 -3.07
C ARG A 39 -5.08 -22.43 -2.40
N GLY A 40 -4.59 -21.52 -1.57
CA GLY A 40 -5.38 -20.54 -0.82
C GLY A 40 -5.23 -19.10 -1.30
N ALA A 41 -4.42 -18.87 -2.34
CA ALA A 41 -4.18 -17.57 -2.95
C ALA A 41 -5.42 -17.16 -3.76
N THR A 42 -6.36 -16.49 -3.09
CA THR A 42 -7.52 -15.90 -3.76
C THR A 42 -7.20 -14.49 -4.21
N ARG A 43 -7.85 -14.07 -5.31
CA ARG A 43 -7.73 -12.70 -5.81
C ARG A 43 -8.11 -11.68 -4.73
N GLU A 44 -9.16 -11.98 -3.97
CA GLU A 44 -9.65 -11.14 -2.89
C GLU A 44 -8.60 -11.03 -1.77
N GLY A 45 -8.00 -12.15 -1.35
CA GLY A 45 -6.96 -12.15 -0.32
C GLY A 45 -5.73 -11.34 -0.73
N ILE A 46 -5.30 -11.48 -1.98
CA ILE A 46 -4.17 -10.71 -2.54
C ILE A 46 -4.50 -9.22 -2.58
N VAL A 47 -5.69 -8.85 -3.10
CA VAL A 47 -6.12 -7.45 -3.18
C VAL A 47 -6.21 -6.81 -1.80
N GLU A 48 -6.77 -7.51 -0.82
CA GLU A 48 -6.87 -7.00 0.55
C GLU A 48 -5.50 -6.83 1.20
N ALA A 49 -4.56 -7.77 1.01
CA ALA A 49 -3.19 -7.61 1.50
C ALA A 49 -2.49 -6.39 0.87
N THR A 50 -2.65 -6.17 -0.43
CA THR A 50 -2.13 -4.98 -1.12
C THR A 50 -2.71 -3.69 -0.54
N LYS A 51 -4.02 -3.64 -0.28
CA LYS A 51 -4.66 -2.45 0.31
C LYS A 51 -4.16 -2.19 1.73
N GLN A 52 -4.01 -3.23 2.54
CA GLN A 52 -3.54 -3.09 3.93
C GLN A 52 -2.11 -2.57 3.97
N ASP A 53 -1.22 -3.12 3.13
CA ASP A 53 0.16 -2.68 3.04
C ASP A 53 0.27 -1.23 2.53
N TYR A 54 -0.49 -0.91 1.49
CA TYR A 54 -0.56 0.44 0.96
C TYR A 54 -1.09 1.45 1.98
N ALA A 55 -2.13 1.10 2.73
CA ALA A 55 -2.66 1.96 3.79
C ALA A 55 -1.65 2.16 4.93
N ALA A 56 -0.87 1.14 5.28
CA ALA A 56 0.21 1.25 6.25
C ALA A 56 1.32 2.21 5.75
N LEU A 57 1.73 2.07 4.49
CA LEU A 57 2.71 2.94 3.85
C LEU A 57 2.23 4.40 3.76
N LEU A 58 0.95 4.62 3.46
CA LEU A 58 0.38 5.96 3.48
C LEU A 58 0.43 6.58 4.87
N ARG A 59 0.16 5.81 5.92
CA ARG A 59 0.25 6.30 7.31
C ARG A 59 1.69 6.62 7.71
N GLU A 60 2.65 5.79 7.29
CA GLU A 60 4.08 6.01 7.53
C GLU A 60 4.57 7.27 6.80
N HIS A 61 4.24 7.42 5.52
CA HIS A 61 4.57 8.61 4.73
C HIS A 61 3.80 9.86 5.20
N ALA A 62 2.61 9.71 5.75
CA ALA A 62 1.82 10.80 6.33
C ALA A 62 2.27 11.21 7.74
N GLY A 63 3.44 10.79 8.22
CA GLY A 63 4.09 11.37 9.40
C GLY A 63 4.04 12.91 9.39
N PRO A 64 4.19 13.59 10.54
CA PRO A 64 3.38 14.73 11.04
C PRO A 64 3.16 15.95 10.12
N ARG A 65 3.81 16.03 8.97
CA ARG A 65 3.66 17.09 7.96
C ARG A 65 2.53 16.83 6.95
N GLY A 66 1.91 15.66 6.92
CA GLY A 66 0.84 15.31 5.97
C GLY A 66 -0.60 15.68 6.40
N LEU A 67 -0.82 16.03 7.67
CA LEU A 67 -2.16 16.23 8.27
C LEU A 67 -2.39 17.64 8.84
N GLU A 68 -1.48 18.60 8.66
CA GLU A 68 -1.71 19.99 9.10
C GLU A 68 -2.57 20.80 8.12
N SER A 69 -2.72 20.34 6.88
CA SER A 69 -3.50 21.05 5.85
C SER A 69 -5.01 20.84 5.95
N GLU A 70 -5.50 19.86 6.72
CA GLU A 70 -6.95 19.57 6.83
C GLU A 70 -7.57 19.89 8.21
N ALA A 71 -6.77 20.17 9.25
CA ALA A 71 -7.28 20.54 10.57
C ALA A 71 -7.39 22.06 10.80
N LEU A 72 -6.69 22.87 10.02
CA LEU A 72 -6.70 24.34 10.16
C LEU A 72 -7.88 25.03 9.45
N ARG A 73 -8.69 24.30 8.68
CA ARG A 73 -9.89 24.85 8.00
C ARG A 73 -11.19 24.70 8.79
N SER A 74 -11.20 23.89 9.86
CA SER A 74 -12.39 23.66 10.69
C SER A 74 -12.34 24.37 12.05
N ARG A 75 -11.35 25.24 12.32
CA ARG A 75 -11.31 26.09 13.52
C ARG A 75 -11.55 27.58 13.25
N SER A 76 -11.95 27.95 12.03
CA SER A 76 -12.19 29.34 11.64
C SER A 76 -13.53 29.55 10.94
N ALA A 77 -14.58 28.86 11.40
CA ALA A 77 -15.96 29.16 11.06
C ALA A 77 -16.77 29.36 12.34
#